data_AF-A0A963D163-F1
#
_entry.id   AF-A0A963D163-F1
#
_cell.length_a   1.000
_cell.length_b   1.000
_cell.length_c   1.000
_cell.angle_alpha   90.00
_cell.angle_beta   90.00
_cell.angle_gamma   90.00
#
_symmetry.space_group_name_H-M   'P 1'
#
loop_
_entity.id
_entity.type
_entity.pdbx_description
1 polymer ?
#
loop_
_entity_poly.entity_id
_entity_poly.type
_entity_poly.pdbx_seq_one_letter_code
_entity_poly.pdbx_strand_id
1 'polypeptide(L)'
;MNRNEIRAAVLKLLARIAPEANVASLAGDVPIRRQIDLDSMDSLNVLAGLTEVFAIKVDEADYGRLQTIDDMVDYVAERRAAAKGA
;
A
#
# COMPACT_ATOMS: atom_id res chain seq x y z
N MET A 1 -6.45 -9.11 10.63
CA MET A 1 -6.71 -8.74 9.22
C MET A 1 -6.14 -9.82 8.33
N ASN A 2 -6.96 -10.33 7.43
CA ASN A 2 -6.55 -11.19 6.33
C ASN A 2 -6.12 -10.33 5.12
N ARG A 3 -5.58 -10.98 4.08
CA ARG A 3 -5.10 -10.29 2.86
C ARG A 3 -6.19 -9.47 2.17
N ASN A 4 -7.43 -9.94 2.14
CA ASN A 4 -8.53 -9.24 1.47
C ASN A 4 -8.88 -7.94 2.19
N GLU A 5 -8.89 -7.95 3.54
CA GLU A 5 -9.10 -6.74 4.34
C GLU A 5 -7.95 -5.75 4.16
N ILE A 6 -6.70 -6.23 4.10
CA ILE A 6 -5.53 -5.38 3.82
C ILE A 6 -5.66 -4.74 2.44
N ARG A 7 -5.95 -5.55 1.41
CA ARG A 7 -6.13 -5.06 0.04
C ARG A 7 -7.22 -4.00 -0.04
N ALA A 8 -8.38 -4.24 0.58
CA ALA A 8 -9.47 -3.27 0.61
C ALA A 8 -9.05 -1.95 1.27
N ALA A 9 -8.26 -2.00 2.35
CA ALA A 9 -7.74 -0.81 3.01
C ALA A 9 -6.67 -0.08 2.16
N VAL A 10 -5.78 -0.81 1.48
CA VAL A 10 -4.82 -0.23 0.52
C VAL A 10 -5.54 0.49 -0.62
N LEU A 11 -6.56 -0.13 -1.21
CA LEU A 11 -7.36 0.49 -2.28
C LEU A 11 -8.07 1.76 -1.79
N LYS A 12 -8.63 1.75 -0.58
CA LYS A 12 -9.23 2.95 0.03
C LYS A 12 -8.21 4.06 0.26
N LEU A 13 -6.99 3.71 0.68
CA LEU A 13 -5.90 4.67 0.84
C LEU A 13 -5.53 5.29 -0.51
N LEU A 14 -5.36 4.48 -1.55
CA LEU A 14 -5.06 4.96 -2.90
C LEU A 14 -6.17 5.89 -3.42
N ALA A 15 -7.44 5.56 -3.20
CA ALA A 15 -8.57 6.43 -3.59
C ALA A 15 -8.62 7.75 -2.83
N ARG A 16 -8.04 7.82 -1.63
CA ARG A 16 -7.95 9.07 -0.87
C ARG A 16 -6.86 9.99 -1.41
N ILE A 17 -5.77 9.41 -1.90
CA ILE A 17 -4.61 10.14 -2.41
C ILE A 17 -4.85 10.57 -3.86
N ALA A 18 -5.33 9.63 -4.70
CA ALA A 18 -5.69 9.87 -6.09
C ALA A 18 -7.19 9.59 -6.29
N PRO A 19 -8.09 10.51 -5.88
CA PRO A 19 -9.54 10.31 -5.99
C PRO A 19 -10.05 10.22 -7.44
N GLU A 20 -9.33 10.81 -8.39
CA GLU A 20 -9.58 10.69 -9.82
C GLU A 20 -9.22 9.32 -10.40
N ALA A 21 -8.41 8.52 -9.70
CA ALA A 21 -8.00 7.21 -10.16
C ALA A 21 -9.09 6.14 -9.93
N ASN A 22 -9.30 5.29 -10.94
CA ASN A 22 -10.17 4.12 -10.80
C ASN A 22 -9.45 2.97 -10.08
N VAL A 23 -9.31 3.11 -8.76
CA VAL A 23 -8.54 2.14 -7.94
C VAL A 23 -9.13 0.73 -7.95
N ALA A 24 -10.44 0.59 -8.19
CA ALA A 24 -11.12 -0.70 -8.21
C ALA A 24 -10.72 -1.57 -9.41
N SER A 25 -10.18 -0.96 -10.47
CA SER A 25 -9.75 -1.65 -11.69
C SER A 25 -8.24 -1.91 -11.74
N LEU A 26 -7.50 -1.60 -10.66
CA LEU A 26 -6.06 -1.78 -10.62
C LEU A 26 -5.68 -3.25 -10.51
N ALA A 27 -4.75 -3.66 -11.37
CA ALA A 27 -4.09 -4.95 -11.31
C ALA A 27 -3.18 -5.01 -10.07
N GLY A 28 -3.21 -6.15 -9.39
CA GLY A 28 -2.49 -6.36 -8.13
C GLY A 28 -0.98 -6.44 -8.30
N ASP A 29 -0.55 -6.99 -9.43
CA ASP A 29 0.82 -7.35 -9.82
C ASP A 29 1.50 -6.27 -10.68
N VAL A 30 0.79 -5.18 -11.00
CA VAL A 30 1.30 -4.09 -11.82
C VAL A 30 1.68 -2.90 -10.93
N PRO A 31 2.84 -2.24 -11.18
CA PRO A 31 3.24 -1.08 -10.40
C PRO A 31 2.18 0.02 -10.43
N ILE A 32 1.79 0.54 -9.26
CA ILE A 32 0.70 1.54 -9.15
C ILE A 32 1.00 2.79 -9.96
N ARG A 33 2.26 3.25 -9.99
CA ARG A 33 2.71 4.42 -10.76
C ARG A 33 2.56 4.27 -12.28
N ARG A 34 2.35 3.06 -12.78
CA ARG A 34 2.07 2.80 -14.21
C ARG A 34 0.57 2.77 -14.52
N GLN A 35 -0.26 2.63 -13.49
CA GLN A 35 -1.71 2.48 -13.63
C GLN A 35 -2.44 3.77 -13.28
N ILE A 36 -1.87 4.57 -12.37
CA ILE A 36 -2.43 5.82 -11.85
C ILE A 36 -1.37 6.90 -11.86
N ASP A 37 -1.79 8.15 -12.07
CA ASP A 37 -0.90 9.30 -12.12
C ASP A 37 -0.51 9.69 -10.69
N LEU A 38 0.57 9.08 -10.19
CA LEU A 38 1.15 9.38 -8.88
C LEU A 38 2.46 10.13 -9.07
N ASP A 39 2.50 11.33 -8.50
CA ASP A 39 3.74 12.08 -8.41
C ASP A 39 4.64 11.55 -7.26
N SER A 40 5.81 12.18 -7.11
CA SER A 40 6.77 11.81 -6.06
C SER A 40 6.22 12.08 -4.66
N MET A 41 5.35 13.07 -4.47
CA MET A 41 4.76 13.40 -3.18
C MET A 41 3.63 12.43 -2.83
N ASP A 42 2.79 12.06 -3.80
CA ASP A 42 1.73 11.08 -3.62
C ASP A 42 2.28 9.71 -3.24
N SER A 43 3.39 9.31 -3.86
CA SER A 43 4.08 8.06 -3.51
C SER A 43 4.49 8.03 -2.03
N LEU A 44 5.01 9.14 -1.51
CA LEU A 44 5.36 9.26 -0.08
C LEU A 44 4.11 9.28 0.81
N ASN A 45 3.04 9.92 0.37
CA ASN A 45 1.76 9.93 1.09
C ASN A 45 1.14 8.52 1.17
N VAL A 46 1.30 7.68 0.15
CA VAL A 46 0.89 6.27 0.19
C VAL A 46 1.67 5.55 1.29
N LEU A 47 3.00 5.69 1.31
CA LEU A 47 3.85 5.02 2.31
C LEU A 47 3.55 5.47 3.75
N ALA A 48 3.34 6.77 3.94
CA ALA A 48 2.92 7.33 5.22
C ALA A 48 1.55 6.80 5.63
N GLY A 49 0.58 6.79 4.71
CA GLY A 49 -0.76 6.28 4.96
C GLY A 49 -0.79 4.79 5.27
N LEU A 50 0.08 3.97 4.66
CA LEU A 50 0.23 2.56 5.02
C LEU A 50 0.66 2.40 6.49
N THR A 51 1.65 3.20 6.91
CA THR A 51 2.15 3.21 8.30
C THR A 51 1.04 3.57 9.27
N GLU A 52 0.27 4.62 8.98
CA GLU A 52 -0.83 5.09 9.84
C GLU A 52 -2.02 4.10 9.88
N VAL A 53 -2.49 3.62 8.73
CA VAL A 53 -3.69 2.77 8.63
C VAL A 53 -3.46 1.40 9.26
N PHE A 54 -2.25 0.84 9.09
CA PHE A 54 -1.96 -0.52 9.55
C PHE A 54 -1.14 -0.57 10.83
N ALA A 55 -0.71 0.59 11.36
CA ALA A 55 0.18 0.70 12.51
C ALA A 55 1.45 -0.14 12.36
N ILE A 56 2.07 -0.09 11.18
CA ILE A 56 3.31 -0.80 10.85
C ILE A 56 4.44 0.19 10.60
N LYS A 57 5.69 -0.21 10.83
CA LYS A 57 6.84 0.58 10.42
C LYS A 57 7.24 0.23 8.98
N VAL A 58 7.37 1.23 8.12
CA VAL A 58 7.97 1.11 6.80
C VAL A 58 9.35 1.78 6.83
N ASP A 59 10.40 1.01 6.57
CA ASP A 59 11.76 1.55 6.48
C ASP A 59 12.03 2.05 5.05
N GLU A 60 12.81 3.12 4.89
CA GLU A 60 13.08 3.73 3.57
C GLU A 60 13.73 2.73 2.59
N ALA A 61 14.52 1.79 3.10
CA ALA A 61 15.13 0.73 2.31
C ALA A 61 14.10 -0.21 1.65
N ASP A 62 12.90 -0.33 2.23
CA ASP A 62 11.82 -1.18 1.71
C ASP A 62 10.92 -0.44 0.70
N TYR A 63 11.08 0.88 0.50
CA TYR A 63 10.23 1.66 -0.43
C TYR A 63 10.28 1.10 -1.86
N GLY A 64 11.45 0.62 -2.29
CA GLY A 64 11.63 -0.01 -3.60
C GLY A 64 10.85 -1.31 -3.78
N ARG A 65 10.39 -1.94 -2.69
CA ARG A 65 9.58 -3.17 -2.72
C ARG A 65 8.09 -2.86 -2.78
N LEU A 66 7.64 -1.68 -2.38
CA LEU A 66 6.22 -1.30 -2.29
C LEU A 66 5.71 -0.69 -3.60
N GLN A 67 5.89 -1.41 -4.70
CA GLN A 67 5.59 -0.88 -6.04
C GLN A 67 4.21 -1.28 -6.52
N THR A 68 3.74 -2.47 -6.15
CA THR A 68 2.44 -3.02 -6.54
C THR A 68 1.48 -3.13 -5.35
N ILE A 69 0.18 -3.32 -5.62
CA ILE A 69 -0.80 -3.52 -4.54
C ILE A 69 -0.50 -4.83 -3.81
N ASP A 70 -0.09 -5.87 -4.54
CA ASP A 70 0.23 -7.16 -3.96
C ASP A 70 1.46 -7.07 -3.06
N ASP A 71 2.50 -6.31 -3.45
CA ASP A 71 3.66 -6.05 -2.59
C ASP A 71 3.25 -5.37 -1.28
N MET A 72 2.40 -4.34 -1.36
CA MET A 72 1.90 -3.63 -0.18
C MET A 72 1.12 -4.56 0.74
N VAL A 73 0.27 -5.41 0.17
CA VAL A 73 -0.53 -6.39 0.92
C VAL A 73 0.36 -7.42 1.60
N ASP A 74 1.35 -7.96 0.89
CA ASP A 74 2.34 -8.91 1.39
C ASP A 74 3.12 -8.32 2.55
N TYR A 75 3.68 -7.12 2.33
CA TYR A 75 4.49 -6.42 3.30
C TYR A 75 3.73 -6.11 4.59
N VAL A 76 2.49 -5.60 4.47
CA VAL A 76 1.64 -5.34 5.63
C VAL A 76 1.31 -6.63 6.37
N ALA A 77 0.99 -7.71 5.65
CA ALA A 77 0.70 -9.01 6.26
C ALA A 77 1.91 -9.54 7.05
N GLU A 78 3.10 -9.46 6.48
CA GLU A 78 4.36 -9.87 7.11
C GLU A 78 4.65 -9.04 8.37
N ARG A 79 4.63 -7.70 8.27
CA ARG A 79 4.93 -6.82 9.41
C ARG A 79 3.91 -6.99 10.55
N ARG A 80 2.63 -7.22 10.23
CA ARG A 80 1.61 -7.48 11.26
C ARG A 80 1.71 -8.87 11.89
N ALA A 81 2.16 -9.87 11.14
CA ALA A 81 2.44 -11.20 11.70
C ALA A 81 3.61 -11.12 12.68
N ALA A 82 4.69 -10.40 12.32
CA ALA A 82 5.84 -10.18 13.19
C ALA A 82 5.45 -9.43 14.48
N ALA A 83 4.60 -8.40 14.39
CA ALA A 83 4.13 -7.64 15.56
C ALA A 83 3.19 -8.43 16.49
N LYS A 84 2.57 -9.52 16.02
CA LYS A 84 1.72 -10.40 16.85
C LYS A 84 2.50 -11.51 17.55
N GLY A 85 3.73 -11.78 17.12
CA GLY A 85 4.59 -12.82 17.69
C GLY A 85 5.58 -12.32 18.75
N ALA A 86 5.61 -11.01 19.00
CA ALA A 86 6.40 -10.35 20.05
C ALA A 86 5.50 -10.05 21.27
#